data_AF-A0A9W8TBR3-F1
#
_entry.id   AF-A0A9W8TBR3-F1
#
_cell.length_a   1.000
_cell.length_b   1.000
_cell.length_c   1.000
_cell.angle_alpha   90.00
_cell.angle_beta   90.00
_cell.angle_gamma   90.00
#
_symmetry.space_group_name_H-M   'P 1'
#
loop_
_entity.id
_entity.type
_entity.pdbx_description
1 polymer ?
#
loop_
_entity_poly.entity_id
_entity_poly.type
_entity_poly.pdbx_seq_one_letter_code
_entity_poly.pdbx_strand_id
1 'polypeptide(L)'
;MSRNPHLGQLVEDFDLRYTIDALRWDSRHGDWFEKVRPRLKLPPELADGIHSVLSEVLNHYTMEARDALTAFWLSLMPNLKRLSLDVMDEVEFTSAVLKHAVESTGKTSTGTLPFSSLQEINFSQAPYKKERPIHITAIEPLFKLPSLITLRTTGIPWTRPDNDEAFIFPGTDCPLQHFELGSSTMRLKTLKSLLVACKELRTLRLNIGLDSALGYFPDSYDLGNILRDHGQNLERISITFHFPIAPKRDGKAKWLTAEEFVAQKIGDLRCLSKLKQFRLNLPHFGNDRYRWSRPDGPLLPLMNLAEMLPPSLETLVLCCGFCDKQALAENLYSLFTARETLPNLWCVMVPGDIKLERDSMDLGWTWKMAEVTDDGWKWRKKDVGPYGLLVMKKKGVENKLDMRNLGRV
;
A
#
# COMPACT_ATOMS: atom_id res chain seq x y z
N MET A 1 24.35 -12.88 24.86
CA MET A 1 24.58 -13.19 23.43
C MET A 1 26.00 -13.66 23.11
N SER A 2 27.07 -13.10 23.69
CA SER A 2 28.43 -13.70 23.62
C SER A 2 28.47 -15.17 24.05
N ARG A 3 27.54 -15.58 24.92
CA ARG A 3 27.35 -16.97 25.35
C ARG A 3 26.49 -17.84 24.43
N ASN A 4 25.70 -17.28 23.50
CA ASN A 4 24.74 -18.00 22.64
C ASN A 4 24.55 -17.33 21.25
N PRO A 5 25.57 -17.30 20.38
CA PRO A 5 25.55 -16.60 19.09
C PRO A 5 24.57 -17.20 18.05
N HIS A 6 24.21 -18.47 18.18
CA HIS A 6 23.32 -19.20 17.27
C HIS A 6 21.85 -18.77 17.39
N LEU A 7 21.46 -18.07 18.47
CA LEU A 7 20.06 -17.73 18.73
C LEU A 7 19.56 -16.54 17.92
N GLY A 8 20.44 -15.59 17.62
CA GLY A 8 20.14 -14.51 16.67
C GLY A 8 19.88 -15.00 15.25
N GLN A 9 20.36 -16.21 14.94
CA GLN A 9 20.14 -16.83 13.63
C GLN A 9 18.74 -17.42 13.46
N LEU A 10 17.98 -17.59 14.55
CA LEU A 10 16.65 -18.22 14.55
C LEU A 10 15.49 -17.24 14.32
N VAL A 11 15.73 -15.95 14.47
CA VAL A 11 14.67 -14.93 14.37
C VAL A 11 14.59 -14.41 12.93
N GLU A 12 13.59 -14.87 12.18
CA GLU A 12 13.34 -14.44 10.80
C GLU A 12 12.26 -13.35 10.68
N ASP A 13 11.40 -13.20 11.68
CA ASP A 13 10.27 -12.27 11.70
C ASP A 13 10.20 -11.55 13.05
N PHE A 14 10.11 -10.23 13.04
CA PHE A 14 10.06 -9.40 14.23
C PHE A 14 9.06 -8.26 14.06
N ASP A 15 8.03 -8.28 14.92
CA ASP A 15 6.93 -7.34 14.91
C ASP A 15 7.02 -6.42 16.13
N LEU A 16 7.51 -5.19 15.93
CA LEU A 16 7.64 -4.17 16.96
C LEU A 16 6.38 -3.33 17.16
N ARG A 17 5.31 -3.54 16.37
CA ARG A 17 4.05 -2.77 16.50
C ARG A 17 3.43 -2.92 17.89
N TYR A 18 3.55 -4.12 18.47
CA TYR A 18 3.11 -4.40 19.85
C TYR A 18 4.13 -4.00 20.92
N THR A 19 5.37 -3.77 20.50
CA THR A 19 6.47 -3.43 21.39
C THR A 19 6.40 -1.98 21.79
N ILE A 20 6.23 -1.06 20.86
CA ILE A 20 6.23 0.36 21.17
C ILE A 20 4.96 0.77 21.93
N ASP A 21 3.80 0.17 21.63
CA ASP A 21 2.54 0.41 22.36
C ASP A 21 2.56 -0.11 23.80
N ALA A 22 3.25 -1.22 24.05
CA ALA A 22 3.49 -1.75 25.39
C ALA A 22 4.71 -1.12 26.08
N LEU A 23 5.53 -0.40 25.32
CA LEU A 23 6.50 0.58 25.80
C LEU A 23 5.87 1.97 25.99
N ARG A 24 4.53 2.11 25.98
CA ARG A 24 3.89 3.10 26.85
C ARG A 24 4.38 2.77 28.26
N TRP A 25 5.45 3.45 28.66
CA TRP A 25 6.23 3.15 29.86
C TRP A 25 5.50 3.58 31.14
N ASP A 26 4.29 3.03 31.30
CA ASP A 26 3.71 2.63 32.58
C ASP A 26 4.60 1.51 33.14
N SER A 27 4.76 1.48 34.48
CA SER A 27 5.68 0.68 35.29
C SER A 27 5.58 -0.86 35.16
N ARG A 28 5.03 -1.39 34.07
CA ARG A 28 4.73 -2.80 33.79
C ARG A 28 5.65 -3.43 32.73
N HIS A 29 6.95 -3.15 32.76
CA HIS A 29 7.92 -3.63 31.74
C HIS A 29 8.14 -5.14 31.69
N GLY A 30 8.03 -5.83 32.84
CA GLY A 30 8.05 -7.31 32.86
C GLY A 30 6.89 -7.92 32.07
N ASP A 31 5.72 -7.27 32.12
CA ASP A 31 4.50 -7.77 31.48
C ASP A 31 4.57 -7.72 29.95
N TRP A 32 5.33 -6.77 29.38
CA TRP A 32 5.50 -6.69 27.92
C TRP A 32 6.35 -7.83 27.39
N PHE A 33 7.51 -8.06 27.98
CA PHE A 33 8.41 -9.11 27.53
C PHE A 33 7.72 -10.46 27.64
N GLU A 34 6.97 -10.71 28.71
CA GLU A 34 6.14 -11.91 28.87
C GLU A 34 5.02 -12.04 27.81
N LYS A 35 4.45 -10.93 27.32
CA LYS A 35 3.46 -10.95 26.23
C LYS A 35 4.07 -11.24 24.85
N VAL A 36 5.31 -10.82 24.61
CA VAL A 36 5.97 -10.97 23.30
C VAL A 36 6.86 -12.22 23.23
N ARG A 37 7.32 -12.74 24.37
CA ARG A 37 8.11 -13.97 24.53
C ARG A 37 7.56 -15.15 23.70
N PRO A 38 6.24 -15.45 23.66
CA PRO A 38 5.71 -16.53 22.84
C PRO A 38 5.85 -16.31 21.32
N ARG A 39 5.92 -15.06 20.87
CA ARG A 39 6.03 -14.68 19.45
C ARG A 39 7.48 -14.69 18.96
N LEU A 40 8.43 -14.44 19.85
CA LEU A 40 9.86 -14.40 19.52
C LEU A 40 10.47 -15.80 19.35
N LYS A 41 9.76 -16.86 19.78
CA LYS A 41 10.22 -18.26 19.70
C LYS A 41 11.64 -18.45 20.28
N LEU A 42 11.98 -17.70 21.34
CA LEU A 42 13.29 -17.75 21.98
C LEU A 42 13.38 -18.97 22.92
N PRO A 43 14.55 -19.59 23.07
CA PRO A 43 14.77 -20.57 24.13
C PRO A 43 14.55 -19.93 25.51
N PRO A 44 14.02 -20.68 26.49
CA PRO A 44 13.69 -20.16 27.83
C PRO A 44 14.86 -19.44 28.52
N GLU A 45 16.06 -20.04 28.46
CA GLU A 45 17.28 -19.53 29.08
C GLU A 45 17.72 -18.16 28.51
N LEU A 46 17.47 -17.94 27.22
CA LEU A 46 17.76 -16.67 26.57
C LEU A 46 16.69 -15.63 26.90
N ALA A 47 15.43 -16.05 26.96
CA ALA A 47 14.34 -15.16 27.34
C ALA A 47 14.57 -14.61 28.76
N ASP A 48 14.99 -15.45 29.70
CA ASP A 48 15.26 -15.05 31.07
C ASP A 48 16.49 -14.13 31.17
N GLY A 49 17.54 -14.41 30.40
CA GLY A 49 18.72 -13.54 30.31
C GLY A 49 18.41 -12.16 29.72
N ILE A 50 17.56 -12.10 28.69
CA ILE A 50 17.08 -10.84 28.12
C ILE A 50 16.23 -10.08 29.13
N HIS A 51 15.30 -10.74 29.81
CA HIS A 51 14.44 -10.13 30.82
C HIS A 51 15.27 -9.48 31.95
N SER A 52 16.34 -10.14 32.38
CA SER A 52 17.26 -9.61 33.39
C SER A 52 18.00 -8.35 32.91
N VAL A 53 18.54 -8.36 31.68
CA VAL A 53 19.24 -7.19 31.11
C VAL A 53 18.28 -6.03 30.89
N LEU A 54 17.07 -6.30 30.41
CA LEU A 54 16.01 -5.30 30.30
C LEU A 54 15.71 -4.68 31.67
N SER A 55 15.54 -5.50 32.70
CA SER A 55 15.25 -5.03 34.06
C SER A 55 16.37 -4.14 34.64
N GLU A 56 17.62 -4.35 34.24
CA GLU A 56 18.78 -3.59 34.72
C GLU A 56 19.00 -2.28 33.92
N VAL A 57 18.93 -2.36 32.59
CA VAL A 57 19.12 -1.22 31.68
C VAL A 57 17.95 -0.23 31.78
N LEU A 58 16.72 -0.72 31.94
CA LEU A 58 15.52 0.13 32.04
C LEU A 58 15.46 0.94 33.35
N ASN A 59 16.32 0.66 34.34
CA ASN A 59 16.41 1.44 35.57
C ASN A 59 17.18 2.77 35.41
N HIS A 60 17.91 2.97 34.30
CA HIS A 60 18.74 4.17 34.07
C HIS A 60 18.19 4.93 32.85
N TYR A 61 17.33 5.91 33.11
CA TYR A 61 16.49 6.57 32.11
C TYR A 61 17.25 7.67 31.35
N THR A 62 17.71 7.38 30.15
CA THR A 62 18.09 8.40 29.15
C THR A 62 17.62 7.97 27.75
N MET A 63 17.45 8.93 26.84
CA MET A 63 17.16 8.61 25.43
C MET A 63 18.25 7.71 24.83
N GLU A 64 19.51 7.90 25.24
CA GLU A 64 20.61 7.05 24.75
C GLU A 64 20.45 5.56 25.15
N ALA A 65 19.82 5.26 26.28
CA ALA A 65 19.57 3.88 26.73
C ALA A 65 18.53 3.16 25.87
N ARG A 66 17.48 3.88 25.42
CA ARG A 66 16.48 3.38 24.47
C ARG A 66 17.12 3.09 23.11
N ASP A 67 18.04 3.96 22.70
CA ASP A 67 18.71 3.83 21.42
C ASP A 67 19.64 2.64 21.38
N ALA A 68 20.45 2.51 22.43
CA ALA A 68 21.31 1.36 22.65
C ALA A 68 20.49 0.07 22.68
N LEU A 69 19.30 0.06 23.30
CA LEU A 69 18.48 -1.16 23.42
C LEU A 69 17.89 -1.60 22.08
N THR A 70 17.36 -0.68 21.27
CA THR A 70 16.81 -1.04 19.95
C THR A 70 17.91 -1.44 18.98
N ALA A 71 19.01 -0.67 18.93
CA ALA A 71 20.18 -1.04 18.14
C ALA A 71 20.76 -2.39 18.58
N PHE A 72 20.80 -2.65 19.88
CA PHE A 72 21.17 -3.95 20.44
C PHE A 72 20.25 -5.05 19.89
N TRP A 73 18.93 -4.93 20.05
CA TRP A 73 17.98 -5.93 19.56
C TRP A 73 18.13 -6.24 18.07
N LEU A 74 18.29 -5.23 17.23
CA LEU A 74 18.47 -5.41 15.79
C LEU A 74 19.82 -6.05 15.46
N SER A 75 20.88 -5.71 16.20
CA SER A 75 22.18 -6.38 16.08
C SER A 75 22.13 -7.87 16.45
N LEU A 76 21.15 -8.28 17.26
CA LEU A 76 20.95 -9.67 17.63
C LEU A 76 20.21 -10.48 16.57
N MET A 77 19.76 -9.90 15.46
CA MET A 77 18.91 -10.59 14.46
C MET A 77 19.50 -10.51 13.05
N PRO A 78 20.70 -11.09 12.79
CA PRO A 78 21.36 -11.02 11.48
C PRO A 78 20.55 -11.68 10.35
N ASN A 79 19.68 -12.63 10.68
CA ASN A 79 18.83 -13.36 9.72
C ASN A 79 17.41 -12.78 9.61
N LEU A 80 17.16 -11.59 10.17
CA LEU A 80 15.84 -10.98 10.12
C LEU A 80 15.43 -10.76 8.66
N LYS A 81 14.33 -11.40 8.24
CA LYS A 81 13.75 -11.27 6.89
C LYS A 81 12.60 -10.28 6.86
N ARG A 82 11.88 -10.12 7.97
CA ARG A 82 10.74 -9.19 8.07
C ARG A 82 10.84 -8.29 9.29
N LEU A 83 10.59 -7.01 9.08
CA LEU A 83 10.54 -6.00 10.14
C LEU A 83 9.22 -5.22 10.04
N SER A 84 8.40 -5.28 11.09
CA SER A 84 7.20 -4.43 11.21
C SER A 84 7.41 -3.41 12.34
N LEU A 85 7.27 -2.12 12.04
CA LEU A 85 7.44 -1.00 12.97
C LEU A 85 6.16 -0.15 12.98
N ASP A 86 5.68 0.21 14.17
CA ASP A 86 4.69 1.29 14.36
C ASP A 86 5.38 2.41 15.13
N VAL A 87 5.44 3.61 14.56
CA VAL A 87 6.27 4.70 15.11
C VAL A 87 5.41 5.89 15.52
N MET A 88 5.71 6.44 16.71
CA MET A 88 4.83 7.39 17.40
C MET A 88 5.39 8.80 17.63
N ASP A 89 6.67 9.10 17.41
CA ASP A 89 7.14 10.52 17.40
C ASP A 89 8.63 10.69 17.05
N GLU A 90 9.44 9.62 17.11
CA GLU A 90 10.90 9.76 17.12
C GLU A 90 11.54 9.44 15.77
N VAL A 91 11.41 10.40 14.86
CA VAL A 91 11.99 10.38 13.50
C VAL A 91 13.51 10.22 13.54
N GLU A 92 14.18 11.03 14.37
CA GLU A 92 15.64 11.05 14.47
C GLU A 92 16.18 9.72 15.00
N PHE A 93 15.51 9.17 16.01
CA PHE A 93 15.88 7.89 16.60
C PHE A 93 15.74 6.73 15.61
N THR A 94 14.56 6.63 15.00
CA THR A 94 14.26 5.57 14.01
C THR A 94 15.23 5.67 12.84
N SER A 95 15.48 6.88 12.35
CA SER A 95 16.47 7.12 11.29
C SER A 95 17.88 6.71 11.70
N ALA A 96 18.34 7.08 12.90
CA ALA A 96 19.68 6.76 13.39
C ALA A 96 19.89 5.25 13.56
N VAL A 97 18.92 4.54 14.11
CA VAL A 97 18.97 3.08 14.28
C VAL A 97 19.01 2.36 12.94
N LEU A 98 18.12 2.73 12.01
CA LEU A 98 18.08 2.12 10.69
C LEU A 98 19.34 2.45 9.90
N LYS A 99 19.84 3.67 10.01
CA LYS A 99 21.13 4.07 9.44
C LYS A 99 22.27 3.23 10.00
N HIS A 100 22.36 3.07 11.31
CA HIS A 100 23.40 2.24 11.94
C HIS A 100 23.27 0.76 11.55
N ALA A 101 22.05 0.25 11.40
CA ALA A 101 21.81 -1.12 10.99
C ALA A 101 22.27 -1.37 9.54
N VAL A 102 22.07 -0.40 8.64
CA VAL A 102 22.43 -0.51 7.23
C VAL A 102 23.90 -0.15 6.95
N GLU A 103 24.44 0.85 7.66
CA GLU A 103 25.77 1.38 7.40
C GLU A 103 26.84 0.61 8.21
N SER A 104 27.80 0.01 7.50
CA SER A 104 28.93 -0.69 8.10
C SER A 104 29.81 0.30 8.86
N THR A 105 29.65 0.39 10.17
CA THR A 105 30.69 0.99 11.01
C THR A 105 31.89 0.05 10.95
N GLY A 106 32.98 0.47 10.29
CA GLY A 106 34.20 -0.34 10.05
C GLY A 106 34.95 -0.82 11.30
N LYS A 107 34.29 -0.86 12.47
CA LYS A 107 34.80 -1.27 13.77
C LYS A 107 34.00 -2.42 14.41
N THR A 108 32.93 -2.91 13.80
CA THR A 108 32.18 -4.06 14.35
C THR A 108 32.83 -5.37 13.91
N SER A 109 33.50 -6.03 14.86
CA SER A 109 34.28 -7.27 14.70
C SER A 109 33.43 -8.54 14.49
N THR A 110 32.12 -8.40 14.34
CA THR A 110 31.17 -9.50 14.06
C THR A 110 30.62 -9.34 12.65
N GLY A 111 31.20 -10.07 11.69
CA GLY A 111 31.17 -9.81 10.24
C GLY A 111 29.85 -9.94 9.47
N THR A 112 28.71 -9.56 10.03
CA THR A 112 27.44 -9.49 9.27
C THR A 112 26.70 -8.21 9.64
N LEU A 113 26.40 -7.39 8.63
CA LEU A 113 25.55 -6.21 8.79
C LEU A 113 24.18 -6.63 9.34
N PRO A 114 23.67 -5.95 10.38
CA PRO A 114 22.26 -6.05 10.76
C PRO A 114 21.39 -5.82 9.51
N PHE A 115 20.35 -6.61 9.30
CA PHE A 115 19.47 -6.52 8.12
C PHE A 115 20.04 -6.90 6.75
N SER A 116 21.23 -7.52 6.69
CA SER A 116 21.72 -8.09 5.43
C SER A 116 20.72 -9.09 4.79
N SER A 117 19.90 -9.76 5.60
CA SER A 117 18.84 -10.67 5.15
C SER A 117 17.44 -10.05 5.06
N LEU A 118 17.28 -8.75 5.31
CA LEU A 118 15.96 -8.12 5.44
C LEU A 118 15.28 -7.95 4.09
N GLN A 119 14.14 -8.61 3.92
CA GLN A 119 13.38 -8.69 2.68
C GLN A 119 12.09 -7.88 2.69
N GLU A 120 11.46 -7.73 3.85
CA GLU A 120 10.16 -7.08 3.98
C GLU A 120 10.16 -6.09 5.12
N ILE A 121 9.67 -4.88 4.84
CA ILE A 121 9.51 -3.83 5.82
C ILE A 121 8.08 -3.35 5.78
N ASN A 122 7.45 -3.31 6.95
CA ASN A 122 6.15 -2.70 7.15
C ASN A 122 6.30 -1.57 8.17
N PHE A 123 6.09 -0.35 7.71
CA PHE A 123 6.31 0.85 8.50
C PHE A 123 4.99 1.60 8.62
N SER A 124 4.39 1.64 9.81
CA SER A 124 3.17 2.41 10.07
C SER A 124 3.45 3.57 11.01
N GLN A 125 2.68 4.63 10.82
CA GLN A 125 2.48 5.66 11.82
C GLN A 125 1.01 5.61 12.24
N ALA A 126 0.79 5.45 13.53
CA ALA A 126 -0.55 5.48 14.10
C ALA A 126 -1.15 6.90 14.02
N PRO A 127 -2.46 7.04 13.74
CA PRO A 127 -3.11 8.32 13.52
C PRO A 127 -3.43 9.04 14.84
N TYR A 128 -2.43 9.32 15.66
CA TYR A 128 -2.62 10.09 16.90
C TYR A 128 -2.63 11.58 16.60
N LYS A 129 -3.72 12.26 16.98
CA LYS A 129 -4.06 13.65 16.60
C LYS A 129 -3.05 14.74 17.02
N LYS A 130 -2.00 14.41 17.76
CA LYS A 130 -1.05 15.38 18.34
C LYS A 130 0.41 15.10 18.00
N GLU A 131 0.72 14.02 17.28
CA GLU A 131 2.09 13.60 16.99
C GLU A 131 2.59 14.24 15.71
N ARG A 132 3.91 14.45 15.63
CA ARG A 132 4.51 14.99 14.41
C ARG A 132 4.52 13.91 13.32
N PRO A 133 4.28 14.27 12.05
CA PRO A 133 4.40 13.31 10.96
C PRO A 133 5.82 12.75 10.89
N ILE A 134 5.92 11.45 10.67
CA ILE A 134 7.18 10.75 10.44
C ILE A 134 7.34 10.62 8.94
N HIS A 135 8.33 11.34 8.41
CA HIS A 135 8.57 11.38 6.97
C HIS A 135 9.35 10.16 6.49
N ILE A 136 9.23 9.88 5.19
CA ILE A 136 9.93 8.78 4.50
C ILE A 136 11.45 8.78 4.70
N THR A 137 12.05 9.93 4.99
CA THR A 137 13.49 10.07 5.29
C THR A 137 13.93 9.22 6.50
N ALA A 138 13.02 8.87 7.41
CA ALA A 138 13.30 7.96 8.52
C ALA A 138 13.78 6.58 8.06
N ILE A 139 13.25 6.08 6.93
CA ILE A 139 13.56 4.76 6.40
C ILE A 139 14.43 4.81 5.13
N GLU A 140 14.91 5.99 4.75
CA GLU A 140 15.77 6.18 3.57
C GLU A 140 16.99 5.24 3.52
N PRO A 141 17.73 5.01 4.63
CA PRO A 141 18.88 4.11 4.60
C PRO A 141 18.53 2.70 4.11
N LEU A 142 17.31 2.21 4.38
CA LEU A 142 16.89 0.85 4.06
C LEU A 142 16.83 0.59 2.54
N PHE A 143 16.71 1.63 1.72
CA PHE A 143 16.75 1.48 0.26
C PHE A 143 18.13 1.06 -0.27
N LYS A 144 19.18 1.13 0.56
CA LYS A 144 20.52 0.61 0.23
C LYS A 144 20.63 -0.91 0.43
N LEU A 145 19.64 -1.55 1.06
CA LEU A 145 19.69 -2.99 1.35
C LEU A 145 19.45 -3.80 0.07
N PRO A 146 20.39 -4.65 -0.36
CA PRO A 146 20.27 -5.42 -1.60
C PRO A 146 19.23 -6.53 -1.52
N SER A 147 18.81 -6.92 -0.32
CA SER A 147 17.82 -7.96 -0.06
C SER A 147 16.39 -7.45 0.07
N LEU A 148 16.17 -6.14 0.08
CA LEU A 148 14.84 -5.55 0.31
C LEU A 148 13.91 -5.74 -0.89
N ILE A 149 12.92 -6.62 -0.74
CA ILE A 149 11.98 -6.99 -1.82
C ILE A 149 10.62 -6.29 -1.66
N THR A 150 10.17 -6.08 -0.42
CA THR A 150 8.84 -5.54 -0.11
C THR A 150 8.91 -4.37 0.86
N LEU A 151 8.25 -3.27 0.51
CA LEU A 151 8.07 -2.12 1.37
C LEU A 151 6.59 -1.77 1.45
N ARG A 152 6.07 -1.75 2.68
CA ARG A 152 4.75 -1.25 3.02
C ARG A 152 4.91 -0.06 3.95
N THR A 153 4.26 1.04 3.62
CA THR A 153 4.22 2.23 4.48
C THR A 153 2.77 2.63 4.73
N THR A 154 2.39 2.96 5.97
CA THR A 154 1.03 3.39 6.31
C THR A 154 1.03 4.66 7.16
N GLY A 155 0.32 5.72 6.77
CA GLY A 155 0.28 6.98 7.51
C GLY A 155 1.55 7.84 7.42
N ILE A 156 2.43 7.56 6.45
CA ILE A 156 3.78 8.15 6.35
C ILE A 156 3.83 9.16 5.20
N PRO A 157 4.16 10.43 5.44
CA PRO A 157 4.36 11.37 4.33
C PRO A 157 5.62 11.06 3.51
N TRP A 158 5.45 10.95 2.18
CA TRP A 158 6.53 10.76 1.20
C TRP A 158 7.08 12.08 0.65
N THR A 159 7.24 13.04 1.55
CA THR A 159 7.80 14.37 1.34
C THR A 159 8.99 14.59 2.27
N ARG A 160 9.85 15.55 1.94
CA ARG A 160 10.95 15.99 2.81
C ARG A 160 10.38 16.76 4.01
N PRO A 161 10.91 16.55 5.23
CA PRO A 161 10.38 17.18 6.44
C PRO A 161 10.56 18.72 6.44
N ASP A 162 11.61 19.23 5.80
CA ASP A 162 11.98 20.65 5.95
C ASP A 162 11.15 21.61 5.08
N ASN A 163 10.65 21.14 3.94
CA ASN A 163 10.05 21.98 2.90
C ASN A 163 8.89 21.31 2.16
N ASP A 164 8.44 20.15 2.63
CA ASP A 164 7.41 19.30 2.00
C ASP A 164 7.71 18.93 0.54
N GLU A 165 8.93 19.12 0.03
CA GLU A 165 9.26 18.76 -1.35
C GLU A 165 9.17 17.26 -1.58
N ALA A 166 9.10 16.87 -2.87
CA ALA A 166 9.09 15.46 -3.24
C ALA A 166 10.36 14.77 -2.75
N PHE A 167 10.20 13.62 -2.08
CA PHE A 167 11.31 12.73 -1.83
C PHE A 167 11.84 12.17 -3.16
N ILE A 168 13.16 12.26 -3.36
CA ILE A 168 13.83 11.76 -4.56
C ILE A 168 14.77 10.67 -4.11
N PHE A 169 14.63 9.49 -4.72
CA PHE A 169 15.50 8.36 -4.44
C PHE A 169 16.95 8.72 -4.78
N PRO A 170 17.94 8.27 -3.98
CA PRO A 170 19.35 8.65 -4.11
C PRO A 170 20.07 8.11 -5.38
N GLY A 171 19.32 7.71 -6.42
CA GLY A 171 19.87 7.29 -7.71
C GLY A 171 20.45 5.87 -7.74
N THR A 172 20.37 5.12 -6.65
CA THR A 172 20.76 3.70 -6.59
C THR A 172 19.63 2.81 -7.09
N ASP A 173 19.97 1.81 -7.90
CA ASP A 173 19.02 0.75 -8.28
C ASP A 173 18.55 0.03 -7.02
N CYS A 174 17.23 0.03 -6.80
CA CYS A 174 16.59 -0.56 -5.63
C CYS A 174 15.97 -1.92 -6.04
N PRO A 175 16.24 -3.01 -5.31
CA PRO A 175 15.76 -4.36 -5.66
C PRO A 175 14.27 -4.58 -5.37
N LEU A 176 13.56 -3.51 -4.98
CA LEU A 176 12.17 -3.56 -4.56
C LEU A 176 11.25 -4.10 -5.67
N GLN A 177 10.49 -5.15 -5.34
CA GLN A 177 9.51 -5.77 -6.24
C GLN A 177 8.07 -5.44 -5.85
N HIS A 178 7.82 -5.14 -4.58
CA HIS A 178 6.49 -4.83 -4.05
C HIS A 178 6.50 -3.56 -3.24
N PHE A 179 5.68 -2.60 -3.67
CA PHE A 179 5.51 -1.33 -2.99
C PHE A 179 4.04 -1.10 -2.63
N GLU A 180 3.78 -0.84 -1.37
CA GLU A 180 2.46 -0.53 -0.84
C GLU A 180 2.49 0.74 0.01
N LEU A 181 1.63 1.68 -0.37
CA LEU A 181 1.39 2.92 0.31
C LEU A 181 -0.03 2.88 0.88
N GLY A 182 -0.19 2.93 2.19
CA GLY A 182 -1.44 2.91 2.94
C GLY A 182 -1.74 4.27 3.56
N SER A 183 -2.90 4.90 3.30
CA SER A 183 -3.33 6.12 4.02
C SER A 183 -2.23 7.20 4.17
N SER A 184 -1.41 7.38 3.14
CA SER A 184 -0.19 8.19 3.16
C SER A 184 -0.22 9.21 2.05
N THR A 185 0.56 10.28 2.18
CA THR A 185 0.67 11.35 1.19
C THR A 185 1.91 11.16 0.33
N MET A 186 1.79 11.36 -0.98
CA MET A 186 2.90 11.21 -1.92
C MET A 186 2.75 12.16 -3.10
N ARG A 187 3.84 12.87 -3.44
CA ARG A 187 3.91 13.69 -4.65
C ARG A 187 4.21 12.83 -5.86
N LEU A 188 3.70 13.22 -7.04
CA LEU A 188 3.97 12.49 -8.29
C LEU A 188 5.44 12.40 -8.66
N LYS A 189 6.22 13.45 -8.38
CA LYS A 189 7.67 13.44 -8.62
C LYS A 189 8.36 12.35 -7.76
N THR A 190 7.84 12.07 -6.57
CA THR A 190 8.29 10.95 -5.73
C THR A 190 7.96 9.60 -6.36
N LEU A 191 6.72 9.42 -6.84
CA LEU A 191 6.32 8.19 -7.54
C LEU A 191 7.16 7.93 -8.80
N LYS A 192 7.38 8.98 -9.61
CA LYS A 192 8.28 8.89 -10.76
C LYS A 192 9.68 8.46 -10.32
N SER A 193 10.22 9.08 -9.27
CA SER A 193 11.54 8.71 -8.75
C SER A 193 11.59 7.26 -8.25
N LEU A 194 10.54 6.76 -7.60
CA LEU A 194 10.43 5.36 -7.18
C LEU A 194 10.48 4.42 -8.38
N LEU A 195 9.66 4.68 -9.41
CA LEU A 195 9.58 3.81 -10.60
C LEU A 195 10.88 3.81 -11.40
N VAL A 196 11.59 4.94 -11.44
CA VAL A 196 12.91 5.03 -12.09
C VAL A 196 13.97 4.24 -11.30
N ALA A 197 13.94 4.30 -9.96
CA ALA A 197 14.91 3.62 -9.10
C ALA A 197 14.64 2.11 -8.93
N CYS A 198 13.37 1.70 -8.91
CA CYS A 198 12.93 0.33 -8.64
C CYS A 198 12.52 -0.36 -9.94
N LYS A 199 13.49 -0.66 -10.82
CA LYS A 199 13.21 -1.26 -12.13
C LYS A 199 12.56 -2.65 -12.03
N GLU A 200 12.81 -3.38 -10.95
CA GLU A 200 12.22 -4.71 -10.71
C GLU A 200 10.82 -4.64 -10.07
N LEU A 201 10.23 -3.44 -9.93
CA LEU A 201 8.94 -3.28 -9.29
C LEU A 201 7.82 -3.95 -10.12
N ARG A 202 7.16 -4.94 -9.51
CA ARG A 202 6.06 -5.71 -10.11
C ARG A 202 4.70 -5.33 -9.53
N THR A 203 4.66 -4.90 -8.28
CA THR A 203 3.42 -4.56 -7.58
C THR A 203 3.48 -3.15 -7.03
N LEU A 204 2.50 -2.34 -7.44
CA LEU A 204 2.30 -0.98 -6.99
C LEU A 204 0.90 -0.85 -6.39
N ARG A 205 0.83 -0.66 -5.07
CA ARG A 205 -0.42 -0.33 -4.38
C ARG A 205 -0.34 1.07 -3.79
N LEU A 206 -1.18 1.95 -4.29
CA LEU A 206 -1.27 3.34 -3.86
C LEU A 206 -2.63 3.57 -3.21
N ASN A 207 -2.64 3.71 -1.90
CA ASN A 207 -3.79 4.16 -1.14
C ASN A 207 -3.57 5.61 -0.74
N ILE A 208 -3.94 6.50 -1.66
CA ILE A 208 -3.62 7.92 -1.60
C ILE A 208 -4.68 8.58 -0.73
N GLY A 209 -4.27 8.93 0.49
CA GLY A 209 -4.98 9.91 1.29
C GLY A 209 -4.62 11.28 0.73
N LEU A 210 -5.60 12.03 0.25
CA LEU A 210 -5.35 13.44 0.00
C LEU A 210 -5.23 14.14 1.34
N ASP A 211 -4.20 14.98 1.48
CA ASP A 211 -3.98 15.74 2.71
C ASP A 211 -5.29 16.37 3.16
N SER A 212 -5.50 16.36 4.47
CA SER A 212 -6.61 17.04 5.13
C SER A 212 -6.71 18.54 4.78
N ALA A 213 -5.68 19.09 4.12
CA ALA A 213 -5.74 20.31 3.35
C ALA A 213 -6.44 20.09 1.99
N LEU A 214 -7.76 20.24 2.01
CA LEU A 214 -8.56 20.77 0.88
C LEU A 214 -8.34 20.11 -0.49
N GLY A 215 -8.88 18.91 -0.70
CA GLY A 215 -9.45 18.51 -1.99
C GLY A 215 -8.63 18.79 -3.26
N TYR A 216 -7.30 18.77 -3.17
CA TYR A 216 -6.44 19.18 -4.27
C TYR A 216 -5.97 17.94 -5.03
N PHE A 217 -6.61 17.64 -6.16
CA PHE A 217 -5.85 17.07 -7.26
C PHE A 217 -5.16 18.23 -7.97
N PRO A 218 -3.82 18.24 -8.03
CA PRO A 218 -3.16 19.15 -8.95
C PRO A 218 -3.70 18.91 -10.36
N ASP A 219 -3.97 19.97 -11.12
CA ASP A 219 -4.25 19.84 -12.55
C ASP A 219 -3.11 19.10 -13.28
N SER A 220 -1.90 19.15 -12.72
CA SER A 220 -0.71 18.41 -13.12
C SER A 220 -0.64 16.94 -12.66
N TYR A 221 -1.72 16.37 -12.10
CA TYR A 221 -1.73 14.98 -11.62
C TYR A 221 -1.75 13.96 -12.78
N ASP A 222 -0.63 13.80 -13.47
CA ASP A 222 -0.48 12.97 -14.67
C ASP A 222 0.04 11.56 -14.34
N LEU A 223 -0.74 10.83 -13.56
CA LEU A 223 -0.40 9.48 -13.13
C LEU A 223 -0.24 8.54 -14.33
N GLY A 224 -1.11 8.69 -15.33
CA GLY A 224 -1.10 7.97 -16.58
C GLY A 224 0.23 8.03 -17.31
N ASN A 225 0.75 9.24 -17.59
CA ASN A 225 2.04 9.36 -18.28
C ASN A 225 3.19 8.78 -17.46
N ILE A 226 3.20 8.99 -16.13
CA ILE A 226 4.24 8.40 -15.27
C ILE A 226 4.22 6.86 -15.34
N LEU A 227 3.04 6.25 -15.30
CA LEU A 227 2.90 4.80 -15.45
C LEU A 227 3.35 4.33 -16.83
N ARG A 228 2.94 5.02 -17.91
CA ARG A 228 3.35 4.69 -19.28
C ARG A 228 4.86 4.78 -19.49
N ASP A 229 5.49 5.80 -18.92
CA ASP A 229 6.91 6.11 -19.11
C ASP A 229 7.83 5.27 -18.23
N HIS A 230 7.36 4.82 -17.05
CA HIS A 230 8.22 4.18 -16.04
C HIS A 230 7.66 2.89 -15.41
N GLY A 231 6.46 2.46 -15.76
CA GLY A 231 5.74 1.34 -15.13
C GLY A 231 5.75 0.02 -15.90
N GLN A 232 6.63 -0.17 -16.88
CA GLN A 232 6.58 -1.27 -17.86
C GLN A 232 6.79 -2.66 -17.24
N ASN A 233 7.39 -2.73 -16.04
CA ASN A 233 7.57 -3.97 -15.29
C ASN A 233 6.43 -4.29 -14.32
N LEU A 234 5.46 -3.40 -14.16
CA LEU A 234 4.33 -3.59 -13.25
C LEU A 234 3.40 -4.70 -13.76
N GLU A 235 3.19 -5.69 -12.92
CA GLU A 235 2.20 -6.76 -13.12
C GLU A 235 0.88 -6.45 -12.41
N ARG A 236 0.94 -5.70 -11.31
CA ARG A 236 -0.22 -5.37 -10.46
C ARG A 236 -0.21 -3.91 -10.08
N ILE A 237 -1.29 -3.21 -10.41
CA ILE A 237 -1.51 -1.82 -10.03
C ILE A 237 -2.84 -1.75 -9.28
N SER A 238 -2.80 -1.24 -8.04
CA SER A 238 -3.99 -0.95 -7.25
C SER A 238 -3.94 0.48 -6.78
N ILE A 239 -4.86 1.31 -7.25
CA ILE A 239 -4.96 2.71 -6.90
C ILE A 239 -6.28 2.93 -6.16
N THR A 240 -6.19 3.49 -4.96
CA THR A 240 -7.34 3.86 -4.13
C THR A 240 -7.17 5.31 -3.71
N PHE A 241 -8.22 6.10 -3.87
CA PHE A 241 -8.26 7.47 -3.41
C PHE A 241 -9.22 7.61 -2.24
N HIS A 242 -8.80 8.34 -1.21
CA HIS A 242 -9.68 8.78 -0.12
C HIS A 242 -9.81 10.30 -0.19
N PHE A 243 -11.03 10.80 -0.30
CA PHE A 243 -11.29 12.24 -0.15
C PHE A 243 -11.67 12.51 1.30
N PRO A 244 -10.92 13.32 2.05
CA PRO A 244 -11.44 13.90 3.26
C PRO A 244 -12.63 14.80 2.92
N ILE A 245 -13.67 14.66 3.71
CA ILE A 245 -14.91 15.43 3.62
C ILE A 245 -14.61 16.92 3.83
N ALA A 246 -14.83 17.73 2.79
CA ALA A 246 -15.24 19.15 2.76
C ALA A 246 -14.44 19.99 1.74
N PRO A 247 -15.09 20.88 0.95
CA PRO A 247 -14.46 22.10 0.51
C PRO A 247 -14.94 23.27 1.40
N LYS A 248 -14.04 24.14 1.84
CA LYS A 248 -14.40 25.55 2.04
C LYS A 248 -13.81 26.39 0.91
N ARG A 249 -14.73 27.06 0.22
CA ARG A 249 -14.73 28.42 -0.35
C ARG A 249 -13.78 28.87 -1.44
N ASP A 250 -12.67 28.21 -1.71
CA ASP A 250 -11.77 28.71 -2.76
C ASP A 250 -12.03 27.93 -4.04
N GLY A 251 -12.96 28.42 -4.87
CA GLY A 251 -13.52 27.76 -6.07
C GLY A 251 -12.54 27.44 -7.21
N LYS A 252 -11.41 26.80 -6.90
CA LYS A 252 -10.33 26.43 -7.82
C LYS A 252 -10.09 24.91 -7.90
N ALA A 253 -10.65 24.10 -7.00
CA ALA A 253 -10.52 22.65 -7.07
C ALA A 253 -11.60 22.07 -8.00
N LYS A 254 -11.18 21.59 -9.18
CA LYS A 254 -12.07 20.85 -10.10
C LYS A 254 -12.15 19.40 -9.63
N TRP A 255 -13.33 19.01 -9.16
CA TRP A 255 -13.64 17.61 -8.90
C TRP A 255 -13.83 16.88 -10.21
N LEU A 256 -13.13 15.76 -10.39
CA LEU A 256 -13.29 14.90 -11.56
C LEU A 256 -14.27 13.76 -11.23
N THR A 257 -15.20 13.48 -12.15
CA THR A 257 -15.96 12.22 -12.08
C THR A 257 -15.05 11.03 -12.33
N ALA A 258 -15.52 9.80 -12.08
CA ALA A 258 -14.73 8.61 -12.36
C ALA A 258 -14.36 8.51 -13.86
N GLU A 259 -15.28 8.87 -14.75
CA GLU A 259 -15.08 8.95 -16.20
C GLU A 259 -13.96 9.94 -16.55
N GLU A 260 -14.05 11.16 -16.01
CA GLU A 260 -13.05 12.20 -16.24
C GLU A 260 -11.68 11.81 -15.65
N PHE A 261 -11.66 11.13 -14.51
CA PHE A 261 -10.42 10.67 -13.88
C PHE A 261 -9.75 9.59 -14.73
N VAL A 262 -10.51 8.59 -15.18
CA VAL A 262 -10.01 7.55 -16.08
C VAL A 262 -9.49 8.17 -17.37
N ALA A 263 -10.25 9.08 -18.00
CA ALA A 263 -9.86 9.69 -19.26
C ALA A 263 -8.66 10.65 -19.15
N GLN A 264 -8.65 11.54 -18.15
CA GLN A 264 -7.67 12.63 -18.05
C GLN A 264 -6.44 12.30 -17.20
N LYS A 265 -6.57 11.41 -16.20
CA LYS A 265 -5.52 11.18 -15.20
C LYS A 265 -4.86 9.80 -15.31
N ILE A 266 -5.58 8.80 -15.82
CA ILE A 266 -5.03 7.46 -16.10
C ILE A 266 -4.71 7.31 -17.60
N GLY A 267 -5.70 7.52 -18.46
CA GLY A 267 -5.57 7.38 -19.91
C GLY A 267 -5.16 5.97 -20.35
N ASP A 268 -4.53 5.89 -21.52
CA ASP A 268 -4.12 4.64 -22.16
C ASP A 268 -3.04 3.87 -21.37
N LEU A 269 -3.27 2.59 -21.07
CA LEU A 269 -2.35 1.70 -20.38
C LEU A 269 -1.85 0.54 -21.26
N ARG A 270 -2.14 0.54 -22.57
CA ARG A 270 -1.77 -0.56 -23.48
C ARG A 270 -0.29 -0.86 -23.54
N CYS A 271 0.57 0.14 -23.32
CA CYS A 271 2.02 -0.06 -23.30
C CYS A 271 2.52 -0.85 -22.08
N LEU A 272 1.69 -1.05 -21.05
CA LEU A 272 2.02 -1.83 -19.86
C LEU A 272 1.83 -3.34 -20.13
N SER A 273 2.66 -3.88 -21.02
CA SER A 273 2.55 -5.25 -21.57
C SER A 273 2.68 -6.38 -20.54
N LYS A 274 3.11 -6.10 -19.31
CA LYS A 274 3.18 -7.08 -18.21
C LYS A 274 2.04 -6.96 -17.22
N LEU A 275 1.18 -5.95 -17.36
CA LEU A 275 0.09 -5.67 -16.42
C LEU A 275 -0.96 -6.77 -16.50
N LYS A 276 -1.10 -7.53 -15.42
CA LYS A 276 -2.09 -8.61 -15.26
C LYS A 276 -3.28 -8.16 -14.44
N GLN A 277 -3.08 -7.26 -13.48
CA GLN A 277 -4.13 -6.83 -12.57
C GLN A 277 -4.17 -5.31 -12.46
N PHE A 278 -5.33 -4.74 -12.77
CA PHE A 278 -5.59 -3.32 -12.61
C PHE A 278 -6.79 -3.10 -11.70
N ARG A 279 -6.57 -2.38 -10.60
CA ARG A 279 -7.60 -2.02 -9.64
C ARG A 279 -7.63 -0.50 -9.48
N LEU A 280 -8.81 0.06 -9.67
CA LEU A 280 -9.10 1.45 -9.40
C LEU A 280 -10.26 1.53 -8.41
N ASN A 281 -10.06 2.23 -7.30
CA ASN A 281 -11.07 2.49 -6.31
C ASN A 281 -11.19 4.00 -6.11
N LEU A 282 -12.33 4.54 -6.52
CA LEU A 282 -12.68 5.94 -6.35
C LEU A 282 -13.88 6.00 -5.41
N PRO A 283 -13.89 6.94 -4.45
CA PRO A 283 -14.95 7.01 -3.46
C PRO A 283 -16.30 7.25 -4.14
N HIS A 284 -17.32 6.61 -3.58
CA HIS A 284 -18.66 6.56 -4.16
C HIS A 284 -19.42 7.87 -3.92
N PHE A 285 -20.05 8.40 -4.96
CA PHE A 285 -20.92 9.59 -4.89
C PHE A 285 -22.33 9.18 -4.41
N GLY A 286 -22.45 8.71 -3.16
CA GLY A 286 -23.68 8.13 -2.62
C GLY A 286 -24.38 8.97 -1.55
N ASN A 287 -25.44 9.67 -1.97
CA ASN A 287 -26.63 10.19 -1.28
C ASN A 287 -26.56 11.11 -0.03
N ASP A 288 -27.20 12.26 -0.24
CA ASP A 288 -27.94 13.15 0.67
C ASP A 288 -27.21 14.13 1.60
N ARG A 289 -25.98 13.91 2.03
CA ARG A 289 -25.31 14.91 2.90
C ARG A 289 -24.42 15.90 2.17
N TYR A 290 -24.04 15.59 0.94
CA TYR A 290 -23.14 16.43 0.18
C TYR A 290 -23.61 16.42 -1.27
N ARG A 291 -24.60 17.26 -1.61
CA ARG A 291 -24.84 17.66 -3.00
C ARG A 291 -23.68 18.56 -3.41
N TRP A 292 -22.56 17.95 -3.74
CA TRP A 292 -21.52 18.64 -4.49
C TRP A 292 -22.16 18.97 -5.83
N SER A 293 -22.28 20.26 -6.14
CA SER A 293 -22.67 20.70 -7.47
C SER A 293 -21.66 20.10 -8.42
N ARG A 294 -22.11 19.18 -9.28
CA ARG A 294 -21.36 18.74 -10.44
C ARG A 294 -20.79 19.99 -11.12
N PRO A 295 -19.51 20.04 -11.51
CA PRO A 295 -19.02 21.14 -12.32
C PRO A 295 -19.94 21.28 -13.54
N ASP A 296 -20.51 22.47 -13.76
CA ASP A 296 -21.34 22.74 -14.92
C ASP A 296 -20.53 22.40 -16.18
N GLY A 297 -20.98 21.41 -16.94
CA GLY A 297 -20.27 20.94 -18.13
C GLY A 297 -20.80 19.61 -18.70
N PRO A 298 -20.58 19.37 -20.00
CA PRO A 298 -20.94 18.09 -20.62
C PRO A 298 -20.20 16.94 -19.94
N LEU A 299 -20.85 15.78 -19.84
CA LEU A 299 -20.12 14.56 -19.44
C LEU A 299 -19.07 14.31 -20.51
N LEU A 300 -17.81 14.16 -20.11
CA LEU A 300 -16.84 13.58 -21.03
C LEU A 300 -17.25 12.14 -21.29
N PRO A 301 -17.18 11.68 -22.55
CA PRO A 301 -17.47 10.29 -22.85
C PRO A 301 -16.48 9.41 -22.10
N LEU A 302 -17.00 8.33 -21.51
CA LEU A 302 -16.16 7.32 -20.87
C LEU A 302 -15.21 6.75 -21.93
N MET A 303 -13.91 6.80 -21.65
CA MET A 303 -12.88 6.20 -22.52
C MET A 303 -13.18 4.71 -22.72
N ASN A 304 -13.07 4.21 -23.95
CA ASN A 304 -13.28 2.80 -24.27
C ASN A 304 -12.25 1.93 -23.51
N LEU A 305 -12.72 1.11 -22.55
CA LEU A 305 -11.85 0.27 -21.72
C LEU A 305 -11.11 -0.76 -22.58
N ALA A 306 -11.71 -1.24 -23.67
CA ALA A 306 -11.06 -2.16 -24.59
C ALA A 306 -9.87 -1.53 -25.33
N GLU A 307 -9.91 -0.21 -25.53
CA GLU A 307 -8.83 0.57 -26.17
C GLU A 307 -7.81 1.11 -25.16
N MET A 308 -8.17 1.14 -23.88
CA MET A 308 -7.32 1.64 -22.80
C MET A 308 -6.44 0.55 -22.19
N LEU A 309 -6.93 -0.68 -22.11
CA LEU A 309 -6.31 -1.74 -21.30
C LEU A 309 -5.34 -2.60 -22.12
N PRO A 310 -4.24 -3.11 -21.51
CA PRO A 310 -3.27 -3.93 -22.21
C PRO A 310 -3.76 -5.38 -22.43
N PRO A 311 -3.35 -6.06 -23.51
CA PRO A 311 -3.73 -7.45 -23.81
C PRO A 311 -3.32 -8.49 -22.74
N SER A 312 -2.33 -8.17 -21.92
CA SER A 312 -1.87 -8.99 -20.81
C SER A 312 -2.82 -9.01 -19.61
N LEU A 313 -3.83 -8.12 -19.58
CA LEU A 313 -4.69 -7.96 -18.42
C LEU A 313 -5.54 -9.22 -18.19
N GLU A 314 -5.48 -9.73 -16.97
CA GLU A 314 -6.22 -10.91 -16.50
C GLU A 314 -7.43 -10.50 -15.64
N THR A 315 -7.25 -9.49 -14.79
CA THR A 315 -8.25 -9.03 -13.83
C THR A 315 -8.38 -7.50 -13.84
N LEU A 316 -9.62 -7.03 -13.98
CA LEU A 316 -10.00 -5.62 -13.87
C LEU A 316 -10.94 -5.43 -12.67
N VAL A 317 -10.62 -4.48 -11.80
CA VAL A 317 -11.47 -4.10 -10.66
C VAL A 317 -11.71 -2.59 -10.70
N LEU A 318 -12.96 -2.18 -10.93
CA LEU A 318 -13.37 -0.79 -10.94
C LEU A 318 -14.38 -0.57 -9.81
N CYS A 319 -13.90 -0.20 -8.64
CA CYS A 319 -14.74 0.19 -7.50
C CYS A 319 -14.90 1.73 -7.52
N CYS A 320 -15.58 2.29 -8.51
CA CYS A 320 -15.62 3.75 -8.70
C CYS A 320 -17.05 4.28 -8.65
N GLY A 321 -17.20 5.52 -8.18
CA GLY A 321 -18.45 6.29 -8.35
C GLY A 321 -18.64 6.78 -9.79
N PHE A 322 -18.84 5.88 -10.76
CA PHE A 322 -19.25 6.29 -12.10
C PHE A 322 -20.62 6.98 -12.04
N CYS A 323 -20.70 8.17 -12.62
CA CYS A 323 -21.94 8.94 -12.70
C CYS A 323 -22.83 8.40 -13.82
N ASP A 324 -22.23 8.03 -14.96
CA ASP A 324 -22.93 7.45 -16.11
C ASP A 324 -22.82 5.93 -16.11
N LYS A 325 -23.75 5.31 -15.37
CA LYS A 325 -23.82 3.85 -15.25
C LYS A 325 -24.17 3.16 -16.56
N GLN A 326 -24.92 3.82 -17.43
CA GLN A 326 -25.29 3.26 -18.72
C GLN A 326 -24.07 3.24 -19.66
N ALA A 327 -23.33 4.34 -19.76
CA ALA A 327 -22.10 4.38 -20.52
C ALA A 327 -21.09 3.32 -20.01
N LEU A 328 -20.98 3.12 -18.69
CA LEU A 328 -20.15 2.04 -18.15
C LEU A 328 -20.64 0.65 -18.59
N ALA A 329 -21.95 0.39 -18.56
CA ALA A 329 -22.51 -0.89 -19.00
C ALA A 329 -22.24 -1.17 -20.49
N GLU A 330 -22.39 -0.16 -21.36
CA GLU A 330 -22.08 -0.24 -22.80
C GLU A 330 -20.58 -0.48 -23.04
N ASN A 331 -19.73 0.16 -22.24
CA ASN A 331 -18.28 -0.01 -22.30
C ASN A 331 -17.84 -1.41 -21.83
N LEU A 332 -18.48 -1.96 -20.79
CA LEU A 332 -18.28 -3.34 -20.37
C LEU A 332 -18.71 -4.34 -21.46
N TYR A 333 -19.82 -4.08 -22.16
CA TYR A 333 -20.23 -4.89 -23.30
C TYR A 333 -19.17 -4.88 -24.41
N SER A 334 -18.65 -3.69 -24.74
CA SER A 334 -17.54 -3.52 -25.69
C SER A 334 -16.28 -4.27 -25.25
N LEU A 335 -15.96 -4.22 -23.95
CA LEU A 335 -14.85 -4.97 -23.35
C LEU A 335 -15.02 -6.49 -23.50
N PHE A 336 -16.23 -7.02 -23.30
CA PHE A 336 -16.52 -8.45 -23.38
C PHE A 336 -16.56 -8.99 -24.82
N THR A 337 -16.86 -8.14 -25.79
CA THR A 337 -16.81 -8.47 -27.22
C THR A 337 -15.38 -8.38 -27.78
N ALA A 338 -14.51 -7.54 -27.20
CA ALA A 338 -13.11 -7.37 -27.57
C ALA A 338 -12.18 -8.54 -27.15
N ARG A 339 -12.60 -9.78 -27.35
CA ARG A 339 -11.87 -10.99 -26.95
C ARG A 339 -10.51 -11.14 -27.61
N GLU A 340 -10.36 -10.64 -28.83
CA GLU A 340 -9.09 -10.66 -29.56
C GLU A 340 -8.09 -9.65 -28.99
N THR A 341 -8.58 -8.48 -28.55
CA THR A 341 -7.76 -7.42 -27.94
C THR A 341 -7.33 -7.77 -26.52
N LEU A 342 -8.20 -8.43 -25.76
CA LEU A 342 -7.99 -8.78 -24.34
C LEU A 342 -8.16 -10.28 -24.12
N PRO A 343 -7.30 -11.13 -24.70
CA PRO A 343 -7.48 -12.58 -24.70
C PRO A 343 -7.40 -13.19 -23.29
N ASN A 344 -6.58 -12.58 -22.43
CA ASN A 344 -6.29 -13.06 -21.08
C ASN A 344 -7.31 -12.61 -20.03
N LEU A 345 -8.17 -11.64 -20.36
CA LEU A 345 -9.12 -11.08 -19.41
C LEU A 345 -10.15 -12.15 -19.05
N TRP A 346 -10.18 -12.52 -17.77
CA TRP A 346 -11.08 -13.55 -17.26
C TRP A 346 -11.94 -13.10 -16.08
N CYS A 347 -11.59 -11.99 -15.43
CA CYS A 347 -12.33 -11.45 -14.30
C CYS A 347 -12.51 -9.93 -14.41
N VAL A 348 -13.75 -9.46 -14.31
CA VAL A 348 -14.08 -8.04 -14.19
C VAL A 348 -14.96 -7.83 -12.97
N MET A 349 -14.67 -6.80 -12.17
CA MET A 349 -15.46 -6.44 -10.99
C MET A 349 -15.83 -4.97 -11.05
N VAL A 350 -17.11 -4.67 -10.85
CA VAL A 350 -17.66 -3.32 -10.86
C VAL A 350 -18.67 -3.15 -9.71
N PRO A 351 -19.15 -1.92 -9.41
CA PRO A 351 -20.13 -1.72 -8.36
C PRO A 351 -21.43 -2.50 -8.63
N GLY A 352 -22.08 -2.95 -7.56
CA GLY A 352 -23.26 -3.81 -7.65
C GLY A 352 -24.52 -3.15 -8.21
N ASP A 353 -24.54 -1.82 -8.31
CA ASP A 353 -25.65 -1.05 -8.85
C ASP A 353 -25.57 -0.84 -10.38
N ILE A 354 -24.57 -1.43 -11.04
CA ILE A 354 -24.48 -1.51 -12.50
C ILE A 354 -25.42 -2.61 -13.01
N LYS A 355 -26.35 -2.21 -13.88
CA LYS A 355 -27.30 -3.13 -14.52
C LYS A 355 -26.77 -3.52 -15.89
N LEU A 356 -26.46 -4.80 -16.06
CA LEU A 356 -26.13 -5.39 -17.35
C LEU A 356 -27.38 -6.02 -17.98
N GLU A 357 -27.52 -5.84 -19.29
CA GLU A 357 -28.55 -6.53 -20.07
C GLU A 357 -28.23 -8.02 -20.19
N ARG A 358 -29.28 -8.85 -20.32
CA ARG A 358 -29.16 -10.32 -20.33
C ARG A 358 -28.25 -10.84 -21.46
N ASP A 359 -28.18 -10.11 -22.55
CA ASP A 359 -27.44 -10.47 -23.78
C ASP A 359 -25.92 -10.57 -23.53
N SER A 360 -25.41 -9.99 -22.44
CA SER A 360 -24.02 -10.18 -22.02
C SER A 360 -23.70 -11.62 -21.55
N MET A 361 -24.70 -12.46 -21.22
CA MET A 361 -24.51 -13.89 -20.92
C MET A 361 -24.16 -14.74 -22.16
N ASP A 362 -24.59 -14.28 -23.34
CA ASP A 362 -24.37 -14.96 -24.61
C ASP A 362 -22.92 -14.77 -25.08
N LEU A 363 -22.25 -13.74 -24.58
CA LEU A 363 -20.82 -13.48 -24.78
C LEU A 363 -19.92 -14.36 -23.91
N GLY A 364 -20.38 -15.51 -23.43
CA GLY A 364 -19.52 -16.46 -22.71
C GLY A 364 -19.06 -15.98 -21.32
N TRP A 365 -19.74 -15.00 -20.73
CA TRP A 365 -19.50 -14.52 -19.37
C TRP A 365 -20.60 -15.01 -18.42
N THR A 366 -20.26 -15.10 -17.15
CA THR A 366 -21.18 -15.34 -16.03
C THR A 366 -20.95 -14.30 -14.98
N TRP A 367 -21.96 -13.93 -14.21
CA TRP A 367 -21.78 -12.99 -13.11
C TRP A 367 -22.49 -13.43 -11.84
N LYS A 368 -21.99 -12.92 -10.72
CA LYS A 368 -22.56 -13.09 -9.38
C LYS A 368 -22.38 -11.78 -8.62
N MET A 369 -23.32 -11.55 -7.70
CA MET A 369 -23.22 -10.44 -6.77
C MET A 369 -22.44 -10.87 -5.53
N ALA A 370 -21.66 -9.95 -4.98
CA ALA A 370 -21.00 -10.11 -3.69
C ALA A 370 -21.26 -8.87 -2.82
N GLU A 371 -21.32 -9.05 -1.51
CA GLU A 371 -21.37 -7.94 -0.57
C GLU A 371 -20.30 -8.11 0.52
N VAL A 372 -19.89 -6.99 1.10
CA VAL A 372 -19.01 -6.98 2.28
C VAL A 372 -19.81 -7.38 3.50
N THR A 373 -19.26 -8.29 4.29
CA THR A 373 -19.71 -8.64 5.64
C THR A 373 -18.54 -8.48 6.61
N ASP A 374 -18.78 -8.61 7.91
CA ASP A 374 -17.72 -8.53 8.93
C ASP A 374 -16.60 -9.57 8.69
N ASP A 375 -16.94 -10.71 8.07
CA ASP A 375 -15.97 -11.77 7.70
C ASP A 375 -15.35 -11.58 6.31
N GLY A 376 -15.51 -10.40 5.70
CA GLY A 376 -15.10 -10.10 4.33
C GLY A 376 -16.21 -10.34 3.29
N TRP A 377 -15.83 -10.52 2.02
CA TRP A 377 -16.80 -10.62 0.92
C TRP A 377 -17.52 -11.98 0.88
N LYS A 378 -18.85 -11.94 0.74
CA LYS A 378 -19.70 -13.14 0.58
C LYS A 378 -20.55 -13.04 -0.68
N TRP A 379 -20.71 -14.17 -1.37
CA TRP A 379 -21.58 -14.28 -2.54
C TRP A 379 -23.05 -14.13 -2.16
N ARG A 380 -23.82 -13.41 -2.98
CA ARG A 380 -25.25 -13.20 -2.80
C ARG A 380 -26.04 -13.56 -4.05
N LYS A 381 -27.26 -14.05 -3.83
CA LYS A 381 -28.24 -14.39 -4.88
C LYS A 381 -29.17 -13.22 -5.22
N LYS A 382 -29.24 -12.22 -4.34
CA LYS A 382 -30.11 -11.04 -4.49
C LYS A 382 -29.27 -9.83 -4.87
N ASP A 383 -29.94 -8.80 -5.37
CA ASP A 383 -29.35 -7.49 -5.59
C ASP A 383 -28.81 -6.94 -4.25
N VAL A 384 -27.58 -6.43 -4.29
CA VAL A 384 -26.78 -5.99 -3.12
C VAL A 384 -26.64 -4.47 -3.07
N GLY A 385 -27.29 -3.75 -4.00
CA GLY A 385 -27.27 -2.30 -4.04
C GLY A 385 -25.86 -1.72 -4.30
N PRO A 386 -25.66 -0.41 -4.02
CA PRO A 386 -24.45 0.31 -4.40
C PRO A 386 -23.19 -0.09 -3.61
N TYR A 387 -23.35 -0.80 -2.48
CA TYR A 387 -22.25 -1.22 -1.61
C TYR A 387 -21.75 -2.64 -1.91
N GLY A 388 -22.41 -3.35 -2.82
CA GLY A 388 -21.95 -4.64 -3.29
C GLY A 388 -21.06 -4.54 -4.54
N LEU A 389 -20.59 -5.70 -5.00
CA LEU A 389 -19.83 -5.86 -6.23
C LEU A 389 -20.58 -6.80 -7.18
N LEU A 390 -20.63 -6.41 -8.44
CA LEU A 390 -20.92 -7.29 -9.56
C LEU A 390 -19.60 -7.91 -10.01
N VAL A 391 -19.46 -9.22 -9.86
CA VAL A 391 -18.27 -9.98 -10.28
C VAL A 391 -18.61 -10.79 -11.52
N MET A 392 -17.92 -10.50 -12.62
CA MET A 392 -18.08 -11.15 -13.92
C MET A 392 -16.87 -12.02 -14.21
N LYS A 393 -17.12 -13.24 -14.68
CA LYS A 393 -16.12 -14.26 -15.02
C LYS A 393 -16.38 -14.90 -16.37
N LYS A 394 -15.31 -15.10 -17.13
CA LYS A 394 -15.32 -15.85 -18.39
C LYS A 394 -15.63 -17.33 -18.13
N LYS A 395 -16.59 -17.90 -18.88
CA LYS A 395 -16.98 -19.32 -18.79
C LYS A 395 -15.78 -20.21 -19.14
N GLY A 396 -15.65 -21.35 -18.46
CA GLY A 396 -14.61 -22.34 -18.71
C GLY A 396 -13.24 -22.02 -18.11
N VAL A 397 -13.07 -20.90 -17.40
CA VAL A 397 -11.83 -20.58 -16.69
C VAL A 397 -11.93 -21.11 -15.25
N GLU A 398 -11.06 -22.07 -14.89
CA GLU A 398 -11.04 -22.71 -13.56
C GLU A 398 -10.43 -21.83 -12.44
N ASN A 399 -10.03 -20.60 -12.76
CA ASN A 399 -9.44 -19.69 -11.78
C ASN A 399 -10.41 -19.41 -10.61
N LYS A 400 -10.04 -19.94 -9.44
CA LYS A 400 -10.73 -19.68 -8.18
C LYS A 400 -10.42 -18.25 -7.76
N LEU A 401 -11.44 -17.41 -7.83
CA LEU A 401 -11.39 -16.09 -7.22
C LEU A 401 -11.58 -16.26 -5.72
N ASP A 402 -10.57 -15.92 -4.95
CA ASP A 402 -10.67 -15.91 -3.50
C ASP A 402 -11.30 -14.61 -3.02
N MET A 403 -12.60 -14.68 -2.72
CA MET A 403 -13.37 -13.55 -2.21
C MET A 403 -12.87 -13.04 -0.85
N ARG A 404 -12.22 -13.88 -0.04
CA ARG A 404 -11.70 -13.47 1.28
C ARG A 404 -10.51 -12.53 1.15
N ASN A 405 -9.74 -12.68 0.07
CA ASN A 405 -8.55 -11.88 -0.18
C ASN A 405 -8.81 -10.68 -1.10
N LEU A 406 -10.05 -10.42 -1.50
CA LEU A 406 -10.41 -9.35 -2.43
C LEU A 406 -10.10 -7.94 -1.88
N GLY A 407 -9.96 -7.78 -0.56
CA GLY A 407 -9.45 -6.55 0.09
C GLY A 407 -7.92 -6.49 0.25
N ARG A 408 -7.22 -7.62 0.08
CA ARG A 408 -5.77 -7.79 0.26
C ARG A 408 -5.00 -7.95 -1.07
N VAL A 409 -5.69 -8.25 -2.18
CA VAL A 409 -5.14 -8.31 -3.55
C VAL A 409 -5.10 -6.94 -4.20
#